data_AF-A0A0V0Y0R4-F1
#
_entry.id   AF-A0A0V0Y0R4-F1
#
_cell.length_a   1.000
_cell.length_b   1.000
_cell.length_c   1.000
_cell.angle_alpha   90.00
_cell.angle_beta   90.00
_cell.angle_gamma   90.00
#
_symmetry.space_group_name_H-M   'P 1'
#
loop_
_entity.id
_entity.type
_entity.pdbx_description
1 polymer ?
#
loop_
_entity_poly.entity_id
_entity_poly.type
_entity_poly.pdbx_seq_one_letter_code
_entity_poly.pdbx_strand_id
1 'polypeptide(L)'
;LTEVDKLTREAQHALRRTMEKYSSSCRIILCCQSTSKVIQPIQSRCLPIRVPAPKDEEITEILQRVLKLENCRLSAELIQEIVHKADGNLRRALLSAESVISNERNYLSENPIIEPDWEICMKETASMILREQTPKMLLQVRGRLYELIVHCIPPSLIFKSLYFELLHSCDASIKSEITSVAAKFEYQMTMGTKVIYHLESFVAKFMSLYKHFLEVTAVDLN
;
A
#
# COMPACT_ATOMS: atom_id res chain seq x y z
N LEU A 1 5.50 -15.54 -16.67
CA LEU A 1 6.40 -14.89 -15.68
C LEU A 1 5.60 -13.82 -14.95
N THR A 2 5.55 -13.89 -13.63
CA THR A 2 4.89 -12.91 -12.76
C THR A 2 5.90 -11.90 -12.22
N GLU A 3 5.43 -10.70 -11.87
CA GLU A 3 6.24 -9.62 -11.26
C GLU A 3 7.49 -9.23 -12.07
N VAL A 4 7.34 -9.17 -13.39
CA VAL A 4 8.44 -8.86 -14.34
C VAL A 4 9.06 -7.49 -14.07
N ASP A 5 8.30 -6.56 -13.49
CA ASP A 5 8.74 -5.22 -13.08
C ASP A 5 9.73 -5.21 -11.91
N LYS A 6 9.88 -6.34 -11.18
CA LYS A 6 10.92 -6.52 -10.16
C LYS A 6 12.22 -7.11 -10.71
N LEU A 7 12.24 -7.55 -11.97
CA LEU A 7 13.46 -8.08 -12.57
C LEU A 7 14.50 -6.99 -12.82
N THR A 8 15.76 -7.30 -12.55
CA THR A 8 16.89 -6.42 -12.89
C THR A 8 16.96 -6.20 -14.39
N ARG A 9 17.51 -5.05 -14.82
CA ARG A 9 17.65 -4.73 -16.25
C ARG A 9 18.42 -5.81 -17.02
N GLU A 10 19.45 -6.38 -16.41
CA GLU A 10 20.24 -7.47 -16.98
C GLU A 10 19.41 -8.74 -17.17
N ALA A 11 18.60 -9.12 -16.18
CA ALA A 11 17.68 -10.24 -16.28
C ALA A 11 16.62 -10.01 -17.37
N GLN A 12 16.12 -8.78 -17.52
CA GLN A 12 15.22 -8.42 -18.61
C GLN A 12 15.92 -8.51 -19.99
N HIS A 13 17.19 -8.09 -20.12
CA HIS A 13 17.96 -8.26 -21.35
C HIS A 13 18.22 -9.74 -21.67
N ALA A 14 18.48 -10.58 -20.67
CA ALA A 14 18.59 -12.02 -20.84
C ALA A 14 17.25 -12.63 -21.29
N LEU A 15 16.14 -12.25 -20.65
CA LEU A 15 14.80 -12.69 -20.99
C LEU A 15 14.45 -12.36 -22.44
N ARG A 16 14.78 -11.14 -22.90
CA ARG A 16 14.59 -10.74 -24.30
C ARG A 16 15.29 -11.70 -25.27
N ARG A 17 16.56 -12.06 -25.01
CA ARG A 17 17.31 -12.98 -25.88
C ARG A 17 16.64 -14.36 -25.94
N THR A 18 16.16 -14.85 -24.80
CA THR A 18 15.44 -16.13 -24.71
C THR A 18 14.10 -16.08 -25.46
N MET A 19 13.36 -14.97 -25.33
CA MET A 19 12.11 -14.75 -26.06
C MET A 19 12.33 -14.78 -27.58
N GLU A 20 13.40 -14.13 -28.06
CA GLU A 20 13.73 -14.12 -29.49
C GLU A 20 14.13 -15.51 -29.98
N LYS A 21 15.01 -16.22 -29.24
CA LYS A 21 15.54 -17.55 -29.60
C LYS A 21 14.47 -18.64 -29.68
N TYR A 22 13.50 -18.63 -28.75
CA TYR A 22 12.49 -19.69 -28.63
C TYR A 22 11.08 -19.23 -29.02
N SER A 23 10.98 -18.16 -29.82
CA SER A 23 9.68 -17.58 -30.23
C SER A 23 8.78 -18.51 -31.04
N SER A 24 9.37 -19.49 -31.74
CA SER A 24 8.63 -20.50 -32.52
C SER A 24 8.04 -21.62 -31.64
N SER A 25 8.73 -21.97 -30.56
CA SER A 25 8.38 -23.11 -29.69
C SER A 25 7.65 -22.71 -28.41
N CYS A 26 7.80 -21.46 -27.94
CA CYS A 26 7.28 -21.02 -26.66
C CYS A 26 6.62 -19.64 -26.77
N ARG A 27 5.42 -19.52 -26.19
CA ARG A 27 4.73 -18.23 -25.98
C ARG A 27 4.87 -17.84 -24.51
N ILE A 28 5.28 -16.60 -24.26
CA ILE A 28 5.50 -16.09 -22.91
C ILE A 28 4.44 -15.06 -22.56
N ILE A 29 3.78 -15.26 -21.43
CA ILE A 29 2.88 -14.26 -20.82
C ILE A 29 3.66 -13.58 -19.68
N LEU A 30 3.75 -12.26 -19.76
CA LEU A 30 4.45 -11.41 -18.80
C LEU A 30 3.41 -10.63 -17.99
N CYS A 31 3.34 -10.88 -16.70
CA CYS A 31 2.48 -10.15 -15.78
C CYS A 31 3.33 -9.14 -15.00
N CYS A 32 2.97 -7.86 -15.06
CA CYS A 32 3.61 -6.78 -14.32
C CYS A 32 2.57 -5.77 -13.85
N GLN A 33 2.87 -5.06 -12.76
CA GLN A 33 1.98 -4.01 -12.24
C GLN A 33 2.29 -2.64 -12.85
N SER A 34 3.56 -2.38 -13.17
CA SER A 34 4.01 -1.13 -13.78
C SER A 34 4.85 -1.40 -15.02
N THR A 35 4.35 -0.98 -16.18
CA THR A 35 5.07 -1.11 -17.47
C THR A 35 6.30 -0.22 -17.52
N SER A 36 6.35 0.88 -16.76
CA SER A 36 7.48 1.83 -16.75
C SER A 36 8.82 1.19 -16.33
N LYS A 37 8.78 0.10 -15.55
CA LYS A 37 9.98 -0.64 -15.12
C LYS A 37 10.42 -1.72 -16.13
N VAL A 38 9.61 -1.98 -17.17
CA VAL A 38 9.92 -2.96 -18.22
C VAL A 38 10.66 -2.27 -19.35
N ILE A 39 11.78 -2.84 -19.80
CA ILE A 39 12.57 -2.27 -20.89
C ILE A 39 11.78 -2.22 -22.22
N GLN A 40 11.95 -1.12 -22.97
CA GLN A 40 11.29 -0.90 -24.26
C GLN A 40 11.42 -2.08 -25.25
N PRO A 41 12.57 -2.78 -25.36
CA PRO A 41 12.68 -3.94 -26.26
C PRO A 41 11.74 -5.10 -25.94
N ILE A 42 11.34 -5.30 -24.68
CA ILE A 42 10.34 -6.32 -24.32
C ILE A 42 8.95 -5.81 -24.69
N GLN A 43 8.64 -4.56 -24.34
CA GLN A 43 7.33 -3.96 -24.63
C GLN A 43 7.02 -4.00 -26.14
N SER A 44 7.99 -3.71 -27.00
CA SER A 44 7.81 -3.73 -28.46
C SER A 44 7.55 -5.12 -29.05
N ARG A 45 7.81 -6.20 -28.30
CA ARG A 45 7.65 -7.60 -28.75
C ARG A 45 6.43 -8.29 -28.13
N CYS A 46 5.75 -7.63 -27.20
CA CYS A 46 4.58 -8.13 -26.52
C CYS A 46 3.35 -7.33 -26.92
N LEU A 47 2.18 -7.97 -26.87
CA LEU A 47 0.91 -7.25 -26.93
C LEU A 47 0.62 -6.65 -25.55
N PRO A 48 0.57 -5.32 -25.39
CA PRO A 48 0.23 -4.71 -24.11
C PRO A 48 -1.27 -4.90 -23.84
N ILE A 49 -1.60 -5.70 -22.82
CA ILE A 49 -2.97 -5.86 -22.33
C ILE A 49 -3.05 -5.15 -20.98
N ARG A 50 -3.82 -4.07 -20.92
CA ARG A 50 -4.07 -3.33 -19.67
C ARG A 50 -5.33 -3.87 -19.00
N VAL A 51 -5.20 -4.34 -17.77
CA VAL A 51 -6.32 -4.74 -16.91
C VAL A 51 -6.53 -3.63 -15.88
N PRO A 52 -7.54 -2.76 -16.04
CA PRO A 52 -7.86 -1.77 -15.02
C PRO A 52 -8.42 -2.43 -13.76
N ALA A 53 -8.36 -1.72 -12.63
CA ALA A 53 -9.09 -2.15 -11.44
C ALA A 53 -10.61 -2.12 -11.73
N PRO A 54 -11.38 -3.10 -11.22
CA PRO A 54 -12.83 -3.10 -11.35
C PRO A 54 -13.44 -1.91 -10.60
N LYS A 55 -14.60 -1.46 -11.09
CA LYS A 55 -15.37 -0.40 -10.40
C LYS A 55 -16.07 -0.97 -9.16
N ASP A 56 -16.40 -0.09 -8.22
CA ASP A 56 -17.11 -0.46 -6.99
C ASP A 56 -18.42 -1.21 -7.25
N GLU A 57 -19.16 -0.82 -8.29
CA GLU A 57 -20.38 -1.50 -8.74
C GLU A 57 -20.11 -2.95 -9.18
N GLU A 58 -19.05 -3.17 -9.96
CA GLU A 58 -18.65 -4.49 -10.45
C GLU A 58 -18.18 -5.39 -9.29
N ILE A 59 -17.44 -4.82 -8.32
CA ILE A 59 -17.02 -5.54 -7.11
C ILE A 59 -18.25 -5.94 -6.29
N THR A 60 -19.22 -5.04 -6.14
CA THR A 60 -20.47 -5.31 -5.43
C THR A 60 -21.24 -6.46 -6.07
N GLU A 61 -21.38 -6.48 -7.40
CA GLU A 61 -22.04 -7.58 -8.13
C GLU A 61 -21.32 -8.91 -7.93
N ILE A 62 -19.99 -8.91 -8.01
CA ILE A 62 -19.18 -10.12 -7.79
C ILE A 62 -19.35 -10.63 -6.36
N LEU A 63 -19.28 -9.75 -5.36
CA LEU A 63 -19.50 -10.12 -3.96
C LEU A 63 -20.88 -10.72 -3.74
N GLN A 64 -21.94 -10.07 -4.23
CA GLN A 64 -23.30 -10.61 -4.13
C GLN A 64 -23.45 -11.96 -4.81
N ARG A 65 -22.78 -12.18 -5.94
CA ARG A 65 -22.78 -13.47 -6.64
C ARG A 65 -22.09 -14.55 -5.79
N VAL A 66 -20.93 -14.26 -5.21
CA VAL A 66 -20.20 -15.20 -4.34
C VAL A 66 -21.02 -15.54 -3.10
N LEU A 67 -21.60 -14.54 -2.42
CA LEU A 67 -22.44 -14.74 -1.24
C LEU A 67 -23.67 -15.61 -1.52
N LYS A 68 -24.30 -15.43 -2.69
CA LYS A 68 -25.43 -16.27 -3.14
C LYS A 68 -25.01 -17.73 -3.36
N LEU A 69 -23.82 -17.97 -3.90
CA LEU A 69 -23.30 -19.33 -4.15
C LEU A 69 -22.93 -20.04 -2.85
N GLU A 70 -22.33 -19.31 -1.91
CA GLU A 70 -21.92 -19.82 -0.60
C GLU A 70 -23.08 -19.87 0.43
N ASN A 71 -24.28 -19.43 0.05
CA ASN A 71 -25.45 -19.29 0.93
C ASN A 71 -25.21 -18.43 2.19
N CYS A 72 -24.29 -17.45 2.10
CA CYS A 72 -24.01 -16.51 3.17
C CYS A 72 -24.85 -15.23 3.04
N ARG A 73 -25.15 -14.59 4.18
CA ARG A 73 -25.90 -13.32 4.22
C ARG A 73 -25.05 -12.22 4.84
N LEU A 74 -24.78 -11.18 4.05
CA LEU A 74 -24.21 -9.90 4.52
C LEU A 74 -25.23 -8.79 4.26
N SER A 75 -25.27 -7.78 5.13
CA SER A 75 -26.11 -6.60 4.90
C SER A 75 -25.55 -5.77 3.74
N ALA A 76 -26.43 -5.05 3.03
CA ALA A 76 -26.04 -4.23 1.89
C ALA A 76 -25.06 -3.11 2.29
N GLU A 77 -25.24 -2.53 3.48
CA GLU A 77 -24.35 -1.51 4.05
C GLU A 77 -22.93 -2.04 4.25
N LEU A 78 -22.79 -3.27 4.76
CA LEU A 78 -21.49 -3.89 4.96
C LEU A 78 -20.78 -4.22 3.65
N ILE A 79 -21.53 -4.65 2.64
CA ILE A 79 -20.96 -4.89 1.31
C ILE A 79 -20.41 -3.57 0.75
N GLN A 80 -21.15 -2.47 0.86
CA GLN A 80 -20.68 -1.16 0.39
C GLN A 80 -19.44 -0.69 1.16
N GLU A 81 -19.41 -0.87 2.47
CA GLU A 81 -18.25 -0.49 3.29
C GLU A 81 -16.99 -1.33 2.95
N ILE A 82 -17.16 -2.65 2.72
CA ILE A 82 -16.07 -3.53 2.28
C ILE A 82 -15.53 -3.08 0.91
N VAL A 83 -16.43 -2.76 -0.02
CA VAL A 83 -16.04 -2.30 -1.36
C VAL A 83 -15.28 -0.97 -1.29
N HIS A 84 -15.78 -0.01 -0.51
CA HIS A 84 -15.12 1.27 -0.31
C HIS A 84 -13.73 1.11 0.32
N LYS A 85 -13.59 0.23 1.32
CA LYS A 85 -12.28 -0.08 1.95
C LYS A 85 -11.33 -0.86 1.04
N ALA A 86 -11.86 -1.57 0.02
CA ALA A 86 -11.04 -2.36 -0.88
C ALA A 86 -10.33 -1.52 -1.95
N ASP A 87 -10.79 -0.30 -2.24
CA ASP A 87 -10.17 0.65 -3.19
C ASP A 87 -9.80 -0.01 -4.54
N GLY A 88 -10.79 -0.64 -5.18
CA GLY A 88 -10.60 -1.35 -6.45
C GLY A 88 -9.87 -2.70 -6.36
N ASN A 89 -9.46 -3.15 -5.17
CA ASN A 89 -8.80 -4.45 -4.98
C ASN A 89 -9.80 -5.57 -4.69
N LEU A 90 -10.25 -6.26 -5.73
CA LEU A 90 -11.19 -7.38 -5.61
C LEU A 90 -10.72 -8.50 -4.66
N ARG A 91 -9.41 -8.78 -4.62
CA ARG A 91 -8.87 -9.79 -3.69
C ARG A 91 -9.08 -9.34 -2.24
N ARG A 92 -8.79 -8.07 -1.93
CA ARG A 92 -9.01 -7.50 -0.59
C ARG A 92 -10.49 -7.55 -0.24
N ALA A 93 -11.37 -7.15 -1.14
CA ALA A 93 -12.82 -7.19 -0.92
C ALA A 93 -13.32 -8.60 -0.56
N LEU A 94 -12.90 -9.62 -1.31
CA LEU A 94 -13.28 -11.02 -1.06
C LEU A 94 -12.75 -11.53 0.28
N LEU A 95 -11.46 -11.32 0.57
CA LEU A 95 -10.85 -11.76 1.82
C LEU A 95 -11.46 -11.05 3.03
N SER A 96 -11.78 -9.76 2.90
CA SER A 96 -12.49 -9.02 3.95
C SER A 96 -13.88 -9.59 4.18
N ALA A 97 -14.64 -9.88 3.13
CA ALA A 97 -15.95 -10.52 3.26
C ALA A 97 -15.87 -11.90 3.92
N GLU A 98 -14.91 -12.73 3.53
CA GLU A 98 -14.65 -14.04 4.14
C GLU A 98 -14.28 -13.92 5.63
N SER A 99 -13.47 -12.93 5.98
CA SER A 99 -13.05 -12.67 7.37
C SER A 99 -14.23 -12.27 8.25
N VAL A 100 -15.14 -11.44 7.73
CA VAL A 100 -16.38 -11.05 8.44
C VAL A 100 -17.29 -12.27 8.64
N ILE A 101 -17.46 -13.08 7.60
CA ILE A 101 -18.34 -14.27 7.66
C ILE A 101 -17.81 -15.29 8.65
N SER A 102 -16.51 -15.57 8.61
CA SER A 102 -15.85 -16.53 9.50
C SER A 102 -15.94 -16.13 10.96
N ASN A 103 -16.10 -14.83 11.24
CA ASN A 103 -16.18 -14.31 12.60
C ASN A 103 -17.64 -13.97 12.96
N GLU A 104 -18.45 -15.01 13.19
CA GLU A 104 -19.90 -14.91 13.44
C GLU A 104 -20.29 -13.96 14.60
N ARG A 105 -19.35 -13.61 15.48
CA ARG A 105 -19.59 -12.68 16.60
C ARG A 105 -19.58 -11.20 16.18
N ASN A 106 -19.05 -10.86 15.00
CA ASN A 106 -18.92 -9.47 14.55
C ASN A 106 -20.18 -8.89 13.90
N TYR A 107 -21.21 -9.69 13.56
CA TYR A 107 -22.45 -9.16 12.96
C TYR A 107 -23.19 -8.15 13.85
N LEU A 108 -22.93 -8.16 15.16
CA LEU A 108 -23.52 -7.27 16.16
C LEU A 108 -22.57 -6.14 16.60
N SER A 109 -21.36 -6.08 16.06
CA SER A 109 -20.34 -5.10 16.46
C SER A 109 -20.43 -3.81 15.65
N GLU A 110 -20.08 -2.67 16.27
CA GLU A 110 -20.02 -1.35 15.59
C GLU A 110 -18.97 -1.31 14.46
N ASN A 111 -17.96 -2.17 14.51
CA ASN A 111 -16.90 -2.28 13.50
C ASN A 111 -16.72 -3.74 13.03
N PRO A 112 -17.60 -4.24 12.17
CA PRO A 112 -17.60 -5.65 11.77
C PRO A 112 -16.43 -6.04 10.85
N ILE A 113 -15.86 -5.07 10.12
CA ILE A 113 -14.78 -5.31 9.16
C ILE A 113 -13.44 -5.51 9.88
N ILE A 114 -12.88 -6.69 9.72
CA ILE A 114 -11.57 -7.05 10.27
C ILE A 114 -10.48 -6.53 9.33
N GLU A 115 -9.68 -5.60 9.84
CA GLU A 115 -8.48 -5.12 9.14
C GLU A 115 -7.27 -6.01 9.48
N PRO A 116 -6.30 -6.17 8.56
CA PRO A 116 -5.07 -6.88 8.86
C PRO A 116 -4.29 -6.24 10.02
N ASP A 117 -3.68 -7.06 10.87
CA ASP A 117 -2.90 -6.60 12.05
C ASP A 117 -1.86 -5.53 11.72
N TRP A 118 -1.21 -5.65 10.55
CA TRP A 118 -0.22 -4.68 10.12
C TRP A 118 -0.81 -3.30 9.77
N GLU A 119 -2.05 -3.23 9.29
CA GLU A 119 -2.73 -1.96 9.01
C GLU A 119 -3.10 -1.27 10.32
N ILE A 120 -3.61 -2.03 11.29
CA ILE A 120 -3.90 -1.54 12.65
C ILE A 120 -2.62 -0.99 13.28
N CYS A 121 -1.53 -1.77 13.22
CA CYS A 121 -0.22 -1.36 13.72
C CYS A 121 0.26 -0.06 13.04
N MET A 122 -0.02 0.13 11.76
CA MET A 122 0.32 1.36 11.03
C MET A 122 -0.50 2.57 11.46
N LYS A 123 -1.82 2.43 11.64
CA LYS A 123 -2.68 3.51 12.15
C LYS A 123 -2.27 3.97 13.54
N GLU A 124 -1.96 3.02 14.42
CA GLU A 124 -1.46 3.33 15.75
C GLU A 124 -0.08 3.99 15.69
N THR A 125 0.81 3.52 14.82
CA THR A 125 2.14 4.13 14.63
C THR A 125 2.03 5.57 14.13
N ALA A 126 1.16 5.83 13.15
CA ALA A 126 0.87 7.19 12.67
C ALA A 126 0.32 8.08 13.79
N SER A 127 -0.62 7.56 14.59
CA SER A 127 -1.19 8.27 15.74
C SER A 127 -0.14 8.63 16.79
N MET A 128 0.83 7.74 17.05
CA MET A 128 1.96 8.01 17.94
C MET A 128 2.84 9.15 17.42
N ILE A 129 3.12 9.16 16.11
CA ILE A 129 3.93 10.20 15.46
C ILE A 129 3.24 11.58 15.53
N LEU A 130 1.92 11.62 15.35
CA LEU A 130 1.13 12.86 15.41
C LEU A 130 0.99 13.39 16.85
N ARG A 131 0.93 12.50 17.85
CA ARG A 131 0.76 12.89 19.25
C ARG A 131 2.01 13.51 19.86
N GLU A 132 3.20 13.00 19.57
CA GLU A 132 4.45 13.46 20.22
C GLU A 132 5.63 13.49 19.25
N GLN A 133 6.25 14.66 19.08
CA GLN A 133 7.44 14.86 18.23
C GLN A 133 8.72 14.98 19.07
N THR A 134 9.07 13.90 19.80
CA THR A 134 10.31 13.83 20.60
C THR A 134 11.25 12.71 20.14
N PRO A 135 12.57 12.80 20.42
CA PRO A 135 13.51 11.71 20.11
C PRO A 135 13.16 10.39 20.77
N LYS A 136 12.51 10.43 21.95
CA LYS A 136 12.04 9.24 22.66
C LYS A 136 10.91 8.56 21.88
N MET A 137 9.95 9.32 21.35
CA MET A 137 8.89 8.79 20.51
C MET A 137 9.44 8.20 19.21
N LEU A 138 10.41 8.86 18.58
CA LEU A 138 11.09 8.34 17.38
C LEU A 138 11.73 6.96 17.64
N LEU A 139 12.35 6.75 18.81
CA LEU A 139 12.92 5.44 19.18
C LEU A 139 11.85 4.35 19.30
N GLN A 140 10.67 4.68 19.85
CA GLN A 140 9.55 3.74 19.94
C GLN A 140 8.99 3.40 18.55
N VAL A 141 8.79 4.41 17.71
CA VAL A 141 8.34 4.24 16.32
C VAL A 141 9.31 3.37 15.53
N ARG A 142 10.62 3.57 15.71
CA ARG A 142 11.65 2.71 15.11
C ARG A 142 11.48 1.24 15.50
N GLY A 143 11.15 0.94 16.76
CA GLY A 143 10.85 -0.42 17.22
C GLY A 143 9.71 -1.07 16.42
N ARG A 144 8.59 -0.35 16.26
CA ARG A 144 7.43 -0.82 15.48
C ARG A 144 7.76 -1.01 14.00
N LEU A 145 8.53 -0.10 13.41
CA LEU A 145 8.99 -0.24 12.03
C LEU A 145 9.87 -1.49 11.85
N TYR A 146 10.71 -1.82 12.84
CA TYR A 146 11.48 -3.06 12.82
C TYR A 146 10.59 -4.29 12.88
N GLU A 147 9.59 -4.33 13.78
CA GLU A 147 8.65 -5.45 13.88
C GLU A 147 7.97 -5.73 12.53
N LEU A 148 7.50 -4.69 11.84
CA LEU A 148 6.85 -4.83 10.54
C LEU A 148 7.80 -5.36 9.45
N ILE A 149 9.05 -4.90 9.44
CA ILE A 149 10.07 -5.41 8.51
C ILE A 149 10.37 -6.89 8.80
N VAL A 150 10.47 -7.26 10.09
CA VAL A 150 10.72 -8.65 10.51
C VAL A 150 9.55 -9.56 10.09
N HIS A 151 8.31 -9.07 10.10
CA HIS A 151 7.14 -9.77 9.57
C HIS A 151 7.07 -9.83 8.03
N CYS A 152 8.16 -9.52 7.33
CA CYS A 152 8.28 -9.60 5.87
C CYS A 152 7.29 -8.70 5.11
N ILE A 153 6.84 -7.60 5.72
CA ILE A 153 5.97 -6.65 5.04
C ILE A 153 6.81 -5.79 4.10
N PRO A 154 6.42 -5.65 2.82
CA PRO A 154 7.18 -4.86 1.85
C PRO A 154 7.39 -3.43 2.35
N PRO A 155 8.64 -2.91 2.36
CA PRO A 155 8.91 -1.56 2.83
C PRO A 155 8.19 -0.45 2.07
N SER A 156 8.00 -0.64 0.77
CA SER A 156 7.22 0.27 -0.07
C SER A 156 5.76 0.35 0.38
N LEU A 157 5.21 -0.76 0.90
CA LEU A 157 3.86 -0.78 1.46
C LEU A 157 3.83 -0.05 2.80
N ILE A 158 4.77 -0.35 3.70
CA ILE A 158 4.90 0.35 5.00
C ILE A 158 5.00 1.86 4.78
N PHE A 159 5.88 2.30 3.88
CA PHE A 159 6.08 3.71 3.57
C PHE A 159 4.81 4.36 3.02
N LYS A 160 4.18 3.73 2.03
CA LYS A 160 2.96 4.23 1.39
C LYS A 160 1.82 4.35 2.40
N SER A 161 1.56 3.29 3.17
CA SER A 161 0.50 3.26 4.19
C SER A 161 0.73 4.32 5.26
N LEU A 162 1.96 4.43 5.77
CA LEU A 162 2.30 5.45 6.77
C LEU A 162 2.13 6.87 6.22
N TYR A 163 2.57 7.12 4.98
CA TYR A 163 2.42 8.43 4.34
C TYR A 163 0.95 8.84 4.15
N PHE A 164 0.09 7.95 3.65
CA PHE A 164 -1.32 8.27 3.46
C PHE A 164 -2.05 8.51 4.78
N GLU A 165 -1.74 7.71 5.80
CA GLU A 165 -2.32 7.88 7.13
C GLU A 165 -1.92 9.22 7.75
N LEU A 166 -0.63 9.59 7.67
CA LEU A 166 -0.15 10.89 8.17
C LEU A 166 -0.76 12.07 7.38
N LEU A 167 -0.91 11.94 6.06
CA LEU A 167 -1.52 12.99 5.24
C LEU A 167 -3.01 13.19 5.50
N HIS A 168 -3.72 12.15 5.93
CA HIS A 168 -5.14 12.25 6.24
C HIS A 168 -5.38 13.24 7.39
N SER A 169 -4.50 13.23 8.40
CA SER A 169 -4.59 14.09 9.60
C SER A 169 -3.90 15.44 9.49
N CYS A 170 -3.23 15.76 8.38
CA CYS A 170 -2.51 17.02 8.20
C CYS A 170 -3.33 18.08 7.45
N ASP A 171 -3.03 19.36 7.68
CA ASP A 171 -3.59 20.49 6.94
C ASP A 171 -3.02 20.62 5.53
N ALA A 172 -3.80 21.19 4.61
CA ALA A 172 -3.43 21.30 3.18
C ALA A 172 -2.12 22.06 2.92
N SER A 173 -1.77 23.02 3.78
CA SER A 173 -0.55 23.84 3.67
C SER A 173 0.73 23.01 3.73
N ILE A 174 0.80 22.04 4.66
CA ILE A 174 1.99 21.22 4.88
C ILE A 174 2.05 19.99 3.95
N LYS A 175 0.92 19.56 3.36
CA LYS A 175 0.86 18.36 2.49
C LYS A 175 1.82 18.43 1.31
N SER A 176 1.98 19.60 0.69
CA SER A 176 2.87 19.78 -0.46
C SER A 176 4.33 19.49 -0.08
N GLU A 177 4.79 20.09 1.03
CA GLU A 177 6.16 19.89 1.50
C GLU A 177 6.40 18.45 1.93
N ILE A 178 5.49 17.86 2.72
CA ILE A 178 5.58 16.46 3.14
C ILE A 178 5.63 15.52 1.94
N THR A 179 4.84 15.77 0.90
CA THR A 179 4.82 14.95 -0.31
C THR A 179 6.15 15.01 -1.06
N SER A 180 6.76 16.19 -1.17
CA SER A 180 8.08 16.34 -1.80
C SER A 180 9.16 15.56 -1.04
N VAL A 181 9.11 15.61 0.30
CA VAL A 181 10.02 14.90 1.19
C VAL A 181 9.79 13.39 1.11
N ALA A 182 8.53 12.95 1.12
CA ALA A 182 8.15 11.56 1.01
C ALA A 182 8.68 10.94 -0.29
N ALA A 183 8.45 11.60 -1.44
CA ALA A 183 8.93 11.14 -2.74
C ALA A 183 10.47 10.98 -2.78
N LYS A 184 11.20 11.89 -2.14
CA LYS A 184 12.67 11.80 -2.03
C LYS A 184 13.11 10.59 -1.22
N PHE A 185 12.51 10.37 -0.05
CA PHE A 185 12.88 9.24 0.82
C PHE A 185 12.45 7.89 0.25
N GLU A 186 11.29 7.82 -0.41
CA GLU A 186 10.84 6.61 -1.12
C GLU A 186 11.84 6.24 -2.22
N TYR A 187 12.25 7.22 -3.05
CA TYR A 187 13.24 6.99 -4.10
C TYR A 187 14.57 6.49 -3.51
N GLN A 188 15.08 7.15 -2.44
CA GLN A 188 16.31 6.73 -1.78
C GLN A 188 16.19 5.32 -1.20
N MET A 189 15.05 4.95 -0.63
CA MET A 189 14.79 3.62 -0.10
C MET A 189 14.88 2.55 -1.20
N THR A 190 14.40 2.84 -2.41
CA THR A 190 14.50 1.88 -3.53
C THR A 190 15.93 1.67 -4.04
N MET A 191 16.83 2.63 -3.82
CA MET A 191 18.23 2.56 -4.21
C MET A 191 19.13 2.03 -3.08
N GLY A 192 18.68 2.18 -1.83
CA GLY A 192 19.42 1.80 -0.63
C GLY A 192 19.31 0.32 -0.28
N THR A 193 20.23 -0.15 0.56
CA THR A 193 20.22 -1.52 1.08
C THR A 193 19.52 -1.63 2.44
N LYS A 194 19.73 -0.65 3.32
CA LYS A 194 19.15 -0.62 4.67
C LYS A 194 17.90 0.25 4.71
N VAL A 195 16.78 -0.38 4.42
CA VAL A 195 15.43 0.20 4.40
C VAL A 195 15.12 1.05 5.63
N ILE A 196 15.43 0.52 6.83
CA ILE A 196 15.07 1.15 8.09
C ILE A 196 15.62 2.58 8.23
N TYR A 197 16.81 2.85 7.68
CA TYR A 197 17.40 4.19 7.75
C TYR A 197 16.56 5.21 6.98
N HIS A 198 15.99 4.82 5.84
CA HIS A 198 15.14 5.69 5.04
C HIS A 198 13.77 5.90 5.67
N LEU A 199 13.17 4.84 6.26
CA LEU A 199 11.91 4.95 7.00
C LEU A 199 12.06 5.86 8.22
N GLU A 200 13.07 5.61 9.05
CA GLU A 200 13.36 6.41 10.25
C GLU A 200 13.68 7.87 9.90
N SER A 201 14.45 8.10 8.82
CA SER A 201 14.77 9.44 8.35
C SER A 201 13.53 10.20 7.86
N PHE A 202 12.61 9.51 7.17
CA PHE A 202 11.34 10.11 6.76
C PHE A 202 10.51 10.51 7.98
N VAL A 203 10.35 9.61 8.96
CA VAL A 203 9.60 9.91 10.20
C VAL A 203 10.23 11.07 10.96
N ALA A 204 11.56 11.08 11.12
CA ALA A 204 12.26 12.15 11.81
C ALA A 204 12.08 13.50 11.09
N LYS A 205 12.15 13.51 9.76
CA LYS A 205 11.94 14.72 8.97
C LYS A 205 10.47 15.18 9.04
N PHE A 206 9.52 14.26 8.99
CA PHE A 206 8.10 14.56 9.18
C PHE A 206 7.84 15.17 10.56
N MET A 207 8.34 14.55 11.65
CA MET A 207 8.20 15.07 13.00
C MET A 207 8.75 16.50 13.14
N SER A 208 9.92 16.77 12.53
CA SER A 208 10.51 18.11 12.54
C SER A 208 9.65 19.14 11.80
N LEU A 209 9.11 18.81 10.64
CA LEU A 209 8.25 19.71 9.87
C LEU A 209 6.91 19.95 10.57
N TYR A 210 6.29 18.87 11.06
CA TYR A 210 5.01 18.94 11.75
C TYR A 210 5.11 19.74 13.05
N LYS A 211 6.18 19.56 13.83
CA LYS A 211 6.41 20.35 15.04
C LYS A 211 6.59 21.83 14.73
N HIS A 212 7.38 22.16 13.71
CA HIS A 212 7.56 23.56 13.30
C HIS A 212 6.24 24.20 12.87
N PHE A 213 5.42 23.45 12.13
CA PHE A 213 4.08 23.90 11.75
C PHE A 213 3.19 24.18 12.96
N LEU A 214 3.13 23.26 13.93
CA LEU A 214 2.37 23.47 15.16
C LEU A 214 2.85 24.69 15.96
N GLU A 215 4.16 24.93 16.02
CA GLU A 215 4.73 26.10 16.68
C GLU A 215 4.32 27.41 15.97
N VAL A 216 4.37 27.46 14.64
CA VAL A 216 3.96 28.62 13.85
C VAL A 216 2.46 28.90 14.02
N THR A 217 1.62 27.87 13.90
CA THR A 217 0.16 28.02 14.07
C THR A 217 -0.22 28.44 15.51
N ALA A 218 0.52 27.99 16.52
CA ALA A 218 0.30 28.41 17.91
C ALA A 218 0.70 29.88 18.15
N VAL A 219 1.65 30.42 17.38
CA VAL A 219 2.01 31.84 17.42
C VAL A 219 0.96 32.70 16.72
N ASP A 220 0.38 32.24 15.61
CA ASP A 220 -0.65 32.97 14.87
C ASP A 220 -2.02 33.06 15.60
N LEU A 221 -2.24 32.22 16.61
CA LEU A 221 -3.46 32.17 17.43
C LEU A 221 -3.41 33.02 18.71
N ASN A 222 -2.24 33.58 19.07
CA ASN A 222 -2.03 34.44 20.24
C ASN A 222 -1.82 35.90 19.84
#